data_AF-A0A415RIF9-F1
#
_entry.id   AF-A0A415RIF9-F1
#
_cell.length_a   1.000
_cell.length_b   1.000
_cell.length_c   1.000
_cell.angle_alpha   90.00
_cell.angle_beta   90.00
_cell.angle_gamma   90.00
#
_symmetry.space_group_name_H-M   'P 1'
#
loop_
_entity.id
_entity.type
_entity.pdbx_description
1 polymer ?
#
loop_
_entity_poly.entity_id
_entity_poly.type
_entity_poly.pdbx_seq_one_letter_code
_entity_poly.pdbx_strand_id
1 'polypeptide(L)'
;MLKKIMTVMMVLMMVVGLTGCSKDDSSSSSSKVSPSDDGIKIKTVDDFEESNGLISYFTIDDHKIAIPETVGEYVNYLKQIGTVTLNSTGQDPSEVDLPKEGISSMVAYLNVELDNGDVAHLYLRYKNPTKKTIKVSEASVTFLEVKYDPLSENEFDKTLKNVEVVTKNGTVPLDGKMAYTKVRRLVGEPEQETDGRFIYNDDAGYKNMLDCCNENRSGIFRGFSIEYPNK
;
A
#
# COMPACT_ATOMS: atom_id res chain seq x y z
N MET A 1 27.22 37.47 24.24
CA MET A 1 28.45 36.65 24.43
C MET A 1 28.16 35.26 23.91
N LEU A 2 28.82 34.91 22.80
CA LEU A 2 28.82 33.60 22.16
C LEU A 2 29.35 32.53 23.12
N LYS A 3 28.75 31.33 23.17
CA LYS A 3 29.48 30.06 23.40
C LYS A 3 28.64 28.82 23.05
N LYS A 4 28.97 28.30 21.87
CA LYS A 4 29.17 26.88 21.48
C LYS A 4 27.96 25.93 21.38
N ILE A 5 27.63 25.67 20.10
CA ILE A 5 27.03 24.47 19.52
C ILE A 5 27.83 23.21 19.90
N MET A 6 27.13 22.13 20.26
CA MET A 6 27.63 20.77 20.09
C MET A 6 26.58 19.90 19.42
N THR A 7 26.78 19.70 18.11
CA THR A 7 26.21 18.62 17.30
C THR A 7 26.92 17.32 17.67
N VAL A 8 26.17 16.29 18.05
CA VAL A 8 26.68 14.91 18.13
C VAL A 8 26.17 14.18 16.90
N MET A 9 27.04 14.07 15.88
CA MET A 9 26.89 13.11 14.80
C MET A 9 27.19 11.72 15.37
N MET A 10 26.24 10.80 15.28
CA MET A 10 26.47 9.37 15.52
C MET A 10 26.32 8.64 14.19
N VAL A 11 27.41 8.64 13.41
CA VAL A 11 27.57 7.79 12.23
C VAL A 11 27.96 6.41 12.74
N LEU A 12 27.07 5.43 12.64
CA LEU A 12 27.41 4.02 12.81
C LEU A 12 27.42 3.36 11.42
N MET A 13 28.60 3.34 10.80
CA MET A 13 28.87 2.47 9.66
C MET A 13 28.92 1.02 10.15
N MET A 14 27.99 0.18 9.70
CA MET A 14 28.21 -1.27 9.66
C MET A 14 28.53 -1.68 8.23
N VAL A 15 29.83 -1.81 7.98
CA VAL A 15 30.37 -2.48 6.80
C VAL A 15 30.45 -3.97 7.14
N VAL A 16 29.63 -4.80 6.49
CA VAL A 16 29.87 -6.24 6.42
C VAL A 16 30.42 -6.54 5.04
N GLY A 17 31.70 -6.89 5.00
CA GLY A 17 32.38 -7.33 3.79
C GLY A 17 31.95 -8.75 3.41
N LEU A 18 31.66 -8.94 2.12
CA LEU A 18 31.76 -10.24 1.46
C LEU A 18 32.93 -10.16 0.49
N THR A 19 34.04 -10.81 0.84
CA THR A 19 35.17 -11.05 -0.06
C THR A 19 34.85 -12.25 -0.95
N GLY A 20 34.64 -11.99 -2.24
CA GLY A 20 34.66 -13.00 -3.30
C GLY A 20 35.73 -12.62 -4.32
N CYS A 21 36.88 -13.27 -4.27
CA CYS A 21 37.94 -13.12 -5.27
C CYS A 21 37.54 -13.82 -6.57
N SER A 22 37.59 -13.11 -7.70
CA SER A 22 38.18 -13.61 -8.96
C SER A 22 38.51 -12.43 -9.90
N LYS A 23 39.81 -12.31 -10.17
CA LYS A 23 40.45 -11.70 -11.36
C LYS A 23 40.12 -12.59 -12.58
N ASP A 24 40.03 -12.17 -13.85
CA ASP A 24 40.52 -11.01 -14.59
C ASP A 24 39.68 -10.82 -15.89
N ASP A 25 39.78 -9.61 -16.44
CA ASP A 25 39.74 -9.18 -17.85
C ASP A 25 38.44 -9.04 -18.67
N SER A 26 38.39 -7.85 -19.27
CA SER A 26 37.34 -7.18 -20.03
C SER A 26 37.08 -7.75 -21.43
N SER A 27 35.81 -7.71 -21.86
CA SER A 27 35.47 -7.11 -23.16
C SER A 27 34.02 -6.63 -23.20
N SER A 28 33.83 -5.41 -23.67
CA SER A 28 32.57 -4.76 -23.93
C SER A 28 31.83 -5.43 -25.09
N SER A 29 30.64 -5.94 -24.82
CA SER A 29 29.59 -6.02 -25.84
C SER A 29 28.29 -5.57 -25.22
N SER A 30 27.83 -4.40 -25.65
CA SER A 30 26.50 -3.87 -25.39
C SER A 30 25.49 -4.78 -26.08
N SER A 31 25.16 -5.90 -25.45
CA SER A 31 24.01 -6.71 -25.81
C SER A 31 22.81 -6.03 -25.18
N LYS A 32 22.02 -5.29 -25.98
CA LYS A 32 20.65 -4.94 -25.61
C LYS A 32 19.93 -6.25 -25.34
N VAL A 33 19.89 -6.65 -24.08
CA VAL A 33 18.98 -7.71 -23.62
C VAL A 33 17.59 -7.13 -23.79
N SER A 34 16.91 -7.59 -24.84
CA SER A 34 15.48 -7.34 -24.99
C SER A 34 14.78 -8.10 -23.87
N PRO A 35 13.84 -7.51 -23.11
CA PRO A 35 13.11 -8.26 -22.10
C PRO A 35 12.31 -9.34 -22.81
N SER A 36 12.44 -10.59 -22.34
CA SER A 36 11.55 -11.68 -22.71
C SER A 36 10.12 -11.33 -22.31
N ASP A 37 9.20 -11.36 -23.28
CA ASP A 37 7.76 -11.00 -23.21
C ASP A 37 6.88 -11.96 -22.35
N ASP A 38 7.47 -12.64 -21.35
CA ASP A 38 6.77 -13.51 -20.38
C ASP A 38 6.52 -12.79 -19.02
N GLY A 39 6.65 -11.47 -19.00
CA GLY A 39 6.57 -10.65 -17.78
C GLY A 39 5.15 -10.49 -17.24
N ILE A 40 5.02 -10.33 -15.91
CA ILE A 40 3.76 -9.94 -15.28
C ILE A 40 3.43 -8.51 -15.76
N LYS A 41 2.30 -8.33 -16.45
CA LYS A 41 1.86 -6.99 -16.87
C LYS A 41 1.51 -6.17 -15.63
N ILE A 42 2.23 -5.07 -15.41
CA ILE A 42 1.93 -4.09 -14.38
C ILE A 42 1.08 -2.99 -15.03
N LYS A 43 -0.16 -2.85 -14.56
CA LYS A 43 -1.09 -1.79 -15.00
C LYS A 43 -0.56 -0.41 -14.58
N THR A 44 -0.85 0.58 -15.42
CA THR A 44 -0.54 2.00 -15.17
C THR A 44 -1.81 2.77 -14.86
N VAL A 45 -1.68 4.07 -14.56
CA VAL A 45 -2.83 4.96 -14.31
C VAL A 45 -3.78 5.01 -15.52
N ASP A 46 -3.26 4.85 -16.73
CA ASP A 46 -4.06 4.83 -17.97
C ASP A 46 -4.90 3.54 -18.12
N ASP A 47 -4.56 2.47 -17.40
CA ASP A 47 -5.32 1.21 -17.36
C ASP A 47 -6.38 1.21 -16.24
N PHE A 48 -6.77 2.39 -15.71
CA PHE A 48 -7.74 2.51 -14.62
C PHE A 48 -9.08 1.86 -14.97
N GLU A 49 -9.55 0.98 -14.09
CA GLU A 49 -10.85 0.33 -14.18
C GLU A 49 -11.49 0.28 -12.79
N GLU A 50 -12.79 0.57 -12.74
CA GLU A 50 -13.56 0.47 -11.51
C GLU A 50 -13.86 -0.99 -11.19
N SER A 51 -13.66 -1.38 -9.93
CA SER A 51 -14.04 -2.70 -9.44
C SER A 51 -15.56 -2.83 -9.36
N ASN A 52 -16.04 -4.04 -9.65
CA ASN A 52 -17.43 -4.42 -9.48
C ASN A 52 -17.79 -4.82 -8.05
N GLY A 53 -16.81 -4.88 -7.13
CA GLY A 53 -17.01 -5.20 -5.71
C GLY A 53 -17.69 -4.07 -4.93
N LEU A 54 -17.67 -4.19 -3.59
CA LEU A 54 -18.23 -3.18 -2.68
C LEU A 54 -17.56 -1.80 -2.89
N ILE A 55 -16.23 -1.80 -2.89
CA ILE A 55 -15.41 -0.62 -3.16
C ILE A 55 -15.05 -0.67 -4.64
N SER A 56 -15.56 0.30 -5.40
CA SER A 56 -15.27 0.43 -6.82
C SER A 56 -13.86 0.97 -7.05
N TYR A 57 -13.50 1.99 -6.30
CA TYR A 57 -12.15 2.56 -6.22
C TYR A 57 -12.10 3.47 -4.99
N PHE A 58 -10.95 4.04 -4.69
CA PHE A 58 -10.84 5.11 -3.69
C PHE A 58 -10.01 6.27 -4.26
N THR A 59 -10.12 7.42 -3.63
CA THR A 59 -9.32 8.59 -3.98
C THR A 59 -8.40 8.96 -2.84
N ILE A 60 -7.29 9.61 -3.19
CA ILE A 60 -6.41 10.33 -2.25
C ILE A 60 -6.05 11.65 -2.91
N ASP A 61 -6.39 12.77 -2.27
CA ASP A 61 -6.19 14.12 -2.85
C ASP A 61 -6.72 14.20 -4.30
N ASP A 62 -7.97 13.77 -4.49
CA ASP A 62 -8.69 13.70 -5.78
C ASP A 62 -8.11 12.76 -6.86
N HIS A 63 -6.97 12.09 -6.60
CA HIS A 63 -6.41 11.09 -7.50
C HIS A 63 -7.11 9.75 -7.33
N LYS A 64 -7.62 9.20 -8.44
CA LYS A 64 -8.27 7.88 -8.43
C LYS A 64 -7.25 6.75 -8.29
N ILE A 65 -7.57 5.80 -7.42
CA ILE A 65 -6.79 4.59 -7.16
C ILE A 65 -7.73 3.40 -7.33
N ALA A 66 -7.52 2.64 -8.41
CA ALA A 66 -8.21 1.37 -8.61
C ALA A 66 -7.77 0.36 -7.55
N ILE A 67 -8.53 -0.72 -7.38
CA ILE A 67 -8.14 -1.83 -6.51
C ILE A 67 -6.95 -2.55 -7.16
N PRO A 68 -5.71 -2.44 -6.62
CA PRO A 68 -4.51 -2.85 -7.34
C PRO A 68 -4.31 -4.36 -7.28
N GLU A 69 -3.97 -5.01 -8.39
CA GLU A 69 -3.72 -6.46 -8.42
C GLU A 69 -2.23 -6.80 -8.18
N THR A 70 -1.34 -5.83 -8.45
CA THR A 70 0.10 -5.94 -8.18
C THR A 70 0.59 -4.79 -7.32
N VAL A 71 1.71 -5.00 -6.63
CA VAL A 71 2.35 -3.91 -5.86
C VAL A 71 2.76 -2.76 -6.79
N GLY A 72 3.26 -3.06 -7.98
CA GLY A 72 3.67 -2.06 -8.97
C GLY A 72 2.49 -1.23 -9.48
N GLU A 73 1.32 -1.83 -9.65
CA GLU A 73 0.10 -1.09 -9.98
C GLU A 73 -0.26 -0.11 -8.87
N TYR A 74 -0.20 -0.56 -7.61
CA TYR A 74 -0.47 0.34 -6.48
C TYR A 74 0.53 1.49 -6.41
N VAL A 75 1.82 1.20 -6.61
CA VAL A 75 2.89 2.20 -6.68
C VAL A 75 2.64 3.21 -7.79
N ASN A 76 2.19 2.77 -8.98
CA ASN A 76 1.90 3.68 -10.10
C ASN A 76 0.79 4.68 -9.73
N TYR A 77 -0.26 4.24 -9.04
CA TYR A 77 -1.29 5.15 -8.54
C TYR A 77 -0.75 6.11 -7.48
N LEU A 78 0.00 5.62 -6.51
CA LEU A 78 0.53 6.41 -5.39
C LEU A 78 1.64 7.39 -5.79
N LYS A 79 2.35 7.14 -6.90
CA LYS A 79 3.32 8.09 -7.46
C LYS A 79 2.71 9.41 -7.93
N GLN A 80 1.37 9.48 -8.07
CA GLN A 80 0.67 10.73 -8.37
C GLN A 80 0.58 11.68 -7.16
N ILE A 81 0.73 11.15 -5.93
CA ILE A 81 0.57 11.92 -4.68
C ILE A 81 1.87 12.06 -3.87
N GLY A 82 2.95 11.41 -4.32
CA GLY A 82 4.24 11.49 -3.62
C GLY A 82 5.27 10.45 -4.05
N THR A 83 6.39 10.43 -3.33
CA THR A 83 7.47 9.46 -3.54
C THR A 83 7.19 8.17 -2.78
N VAL A 84 7.20 7.04 -3.48
CA VAL A 84 6.82 5.73 -2.94
C VAL A 84 8.04 4.84 -2.74
N THR A 85 8.20 4.29 -1.53
CA THR A 85 9.24 3.30 -1.20
C THR A 85 8.67 2.13 -0.39
N LEU A 86 9.40 1.02 -0.36
CA LEU A 86 8.97 -0.20 0.33
C LEU A 86 9.45 -0.21 1.79
N ASN A 87 8.51 -0.38 2.72
CA ASN A 87 8.80 -0.46 4.16
C ASN A 87 9.77 0.65 4.63
N SER A 88 10.61 0.35 5.62
CA SER A 88 11.70 1.22 6.06
C SER A 88 12.99 1.05 5.26
N THR A 89 13.00 0.27 4.17
CA THR A 89 14.22 0.06 3.37
C THR A 89 14.54 1.28 2.49
N GLY A 90 13.53 2.11 2.20
CA GLY A 90 13.65 3.28 1.33
C GLY A 90 13.87 2.94 -0.14
N GLN A 91 13.70 1.67 -0.54
CA GLN A 91 13.91 1.21 -1.91
C GLN A 91 12.61 1.25 -2.72
N ASP A 92 12.71 1.54 -4.02
CA ASP A 92 11.56 1.38 -4.92
C ASP A 92 11.20 -0.13 -5.05
N PRO A 93 9.92 -0.52 -4.95
CA PRO A 93 9.51 -1.92 -5.07
C PRO A 93 9.95 -2.62 -6.38
N SER A 94 10.26 -1.88 -7.44
CA SER A 94 10.79 -2.43 -8.69
C SER A 94 12.27 -2.84 -8.61
N GLU A 95 12.99 -2.40 -7.57
CA GLU A 95 14.40 -2.73 -7.38
C GLU A 95 14.60 -3.91 -6.43
N VAL A 96 13.63 -4.17 -5.55
CA VAL A 96 13.68 -5.22 -4.52
C VAL A 96 13.32 -6.59 -5.09
N ASP A 97 14.19 -7.58 -4.90
CA ASP A 97 13.92 -8.97 -5.27
C ASP A 97 13.01 -9.66 -4.24
N LEU A 98 12.01 -10.38 -4.74
CA LEU A 98 11.15 -11.28 -3.98
C LEU A 98 11.42 -12.72 -4.44
N PRO A 99 12.01 -13.58 -3.59
CA PRO A 99 12.35 -14.95 -3.97
C PRO A 99 11.09 -15.77 -4.30
N LYS A 100 11.29 -16.93 -4.93
CA LYS A 100 10.24 -17.93 -5.15
C LYS A 100 9.46 -18.19 -3.86
N GLU A 101 8.13 -18.26 -3.96
CA GLU A 101 7.22 -18.46 -2.80
C GLU A 101 7.35 -17.37 -1.71
N GLY A 102 8.06 -16.27 -2.00
CA GLY A 102 8.22 -15.15 -1.11
C GLY A 102 6.88 -14.49 -0.80
N ILE A 103 6.66 -14.20 0.47
CA ILE A 103 5.51 -13.44 0.97
C ILE A 103 6.02 -12.22 1.73
N SER A 104 5.23 -11.16 1.73
CA SER A 104 5.49 -10.00 2.58
C SER A 104 5.40 -10.37 4.06
N SER A 105 5.95 -9.52 4.92
CA SER A 105 5.65 -9.58 6.35
C SER A 105 4.17 -9.21 6.60
N MET A 106 3.68 -9.51 7.80
CA MET A 106 2.31 -9.15 8.21
C MET A 106 2.07 -7.64 8.34
N VAL A 107 3.16 -6.88 8.48
CA VAL A 107 3.18 -5.43 8.72
C VAL A 107 3.88 -4.68 7.57
N ALA A 108 3.89 -5.25 6.36
CA ALA A 108 4.46 -4.58 5.21
C ALA A 108 3.61 -3.35 4.82
N TYR A 109 4.28 -2.32 4.32
CA TYR A 109 3.65 -1.08 3.88
C TYR A 109 4.42 -0.45 2.71
N LEU A 110 3.71 0.36 1.94
CA LEU A 110 4.30 1.35 1.07
C LEU A 110 4.41 2.66 1.85
N ASN A 111 5.63 3.17 1.96
CA ASN A 111 5.90 4.49 2.52
C ASN A 111 5.69 5.51 1.40
N VAL A 112 4.79 6.48 1.62
CA VAL A 112 4.51 7.55 0.66
C VAL A 112 4.89 8.88 1.32
N GLU A 113 5.98 9.47 0.86
CA GLU A 113 6.34 10.85 1.18
C GLU A 113 5.52 11.76 0.28
N LEU A 114 4.50 12.38 0.87
CA LEU A 114 3.57 13.27 0.18
C LEU A 114 4.27 14.57 -0.22
N ASP A 115 3.74 15.27 -1.22
CA ASP A 115 4.32 16.52 -1.72
C ASP A 115 4.42 17.64 -0.65
N ASN A 116 3.62 17.54 0.41
CA ASN A 116 3.66 18.46 1.54
C ASN A 116 4.74 18.11 2.60
N GLY A 117 5.50 17.04 2.39
CA GLY A 117 6.54 16.52 3.28
C GLY A 117 6.04 15.59 4.39
N ASP A 118 4.72 15.36 4.49
CA ASP A 118 4.18 14.38 5.43
C ASP A 118 4.42 12.95 4.90
N VAL A 119 4.54 11.98 5.80
CA VAL A 119 4.77 10.57 5.46
C VAL A 119 3.59 9.71 5.86
N ALA A 120 2.98 9.04 4.87
CA ALA A 120 1.90 8.10 5.07
C ALA A 120 2.36 6.65 4.87
N HIS A 121 1.80 5.73 5.66
CA HIS A 121 1.98 4.30 5.47
C HIS A 121 0.70 3.67 4.93
N LEU A 122 0.78 3.08 3.74
CA LEU A 122 -0.31 2.31 3.17
C LEU A 122 0.03 0.83 3.32
N TYR A 123 -0.69 0.17 4.23
CA TYR A 123 -0.43 -1.22 4.59
C TYR A 123 -0.88 -2.15 3.48
N LEU A 124 -0.05 -3.15 3.19
CA LEU A 124 -0.37 -4.16 2.19
C LEU A 124 0.31 -5.48 2.51
N ARG A 125 -0.22 -6.56 1.95
CA ARG A 125 0.46 -7.84 1.87
C ARG A 125 0.53 -8.28 0.42
N TYR A 126 1.59 -8.99 0.09
CA TYR A 126 1.81 -9.47 -1.26
C TYR A 126 2.51 -10.82 -1.25
N LYS A 127 2.33 -11.58 -2.33
CA LYS A 127 2.98 -12.86 -2.55
C LYS A 127 3.57 -12.93 -3.95
N ASN A 128 4.68 -13.65 -4.09
CA ASN A 128 5.21 -14.03 -5.39
C ASN A 128 4.27 -15.08 -6.02
N PRO A 129 3.57 -14.77 -7.13
CA PRO A 129 2.68 -15.72 -7.78
C PRO A 129 3.43 -16.76 -8.64
N THR A 130 4.75 -16.66 -8.75
CA THR A 130 5.56 -17.44 -9.68
C THR A 130 6.50 -18.42 -8.97
N LYS A 131 7.09 -19.32 -9.78
CA LYS A 131 8.14 -20.25 -9.33
C LYS A 131 9.56 -19.68 -9.48
N LYS A 132 9.73 -18.41 -9.78
CA LYS A 132 11.03 -17.74 -9.99
C LYS A 132 11.15 -16.54 -9.05
N THR A 133 12.35 -16.03 -8.83
CA THR A 133 12.51 -14.71 -8.21
C THR A 133 11.94 -13.65 -9.15
N ILE A 134 11.17 -12.72 -8.59
CA ILE A 134 10.57 -11.58 -9.28
C ILE A 134 10.94 -10.29 -8.55
N LYS A 135 10.58 -9.13 -9.09
CA LYS A 135 10.59 -7.89 -8.33
C LYS A 135 9.36 -7.78 -7.43
N VAL A 136 9.47 -7.07 -6.30
CA VAL A 136 8.30 -6.83 -5.42
C VAL A 136 7.18 -6.13 -6.19
N SER A 137 7.51 -5.22 -7.12
CA SER A 137 6.52 -4.58 -8.00
C SER A 137 5.66 -5.56 -8.82
N GLU A 138 6.18 -6.76 -9.12
CA GLU A 138 5.45 -7.80 -9.86
C GLU A 138 4.63 -8.72 -8.92
N ALA A 139 4.79 -8.59 -7.60
CA ALA A 139 4.09 -9.43 -6.65
C ALA A 139 2.58 -9.14 -6.63
N SER A 140 1.78 -10.19 -6.49
CA SER A 140 0.33 -10.06 -6.37
C SER A 140 -0.04 -9.53 -4.99
N VAL A 141 -0.89 -8.51 -4.94
CA VAL A 141 -1.47 -8.04 -3.67
C VAL A 141 -2.42 -9.11 -3.14
N THR A 142 -2.33 -9.38 -1.84
CA THR A 142 -3.21 -10.33 -1.13
C THR A 142 -4.06 -9.64 -0.05
N PHE A 143 -3.62 -8.46 0.37
CA PHE A 143 -4.33 -7.62 1.33
C PHE A 143 -3.90 -6.17 1.12
N LEU A 144 -4.84 -5.23 1.26
CA LEU A 144 -4.53 -3.82 1.43
C LEU A 144 -5.35 -3.25 2.57
N GLU A 145 -4.82 -2.23 3.22
CA GLU A 145 -5.51 -1.48 4.24
C GLU A 145 -5.14 0.00 4.17
N VAL A 146 -6.16 0.85 4.19
CA VAL A 146 -6.04 2.30 4.18
C VAL A 146 -6.73 2.83 5.42
N LYS A 147 -6.01 3.65 6.18
CA LYS A 147 -6.46 4.17 7.48
C LYS A 147 -6.31 5.67 7.56
N TYR A 148 -7.26 6.26 8.26
CA TYR A 148 -7.18 7.61 8.79
C TYR A 148 -7.89 7.63 10.14
N ASP A 149 -7.10 7.71 11.20
CA ASP A 149 -7.58 7.86 12.57
C ASP A 149 -6.82 9.03 13.23
N PRO A 150 -7.42 10.24 13.24
CA PRO A 150 -6.83 11.44 13.87
C PRO A 150 -6.45 11.25 15.34
N LEU A 151 -7.08 10.28 15.99
CA LEU A 151 -6.91 9.99 17.42
C LEU A 151 -5.97 8.79 17.65
N SER A 152 -5.42 8.17 16.61
CA SER A 152 -4.47 7.06 16.76
C SER A 152 -3.24 7.49 17.58
N GLU A 153 -2.60 6.57 18.28
CA GLU A 153 -1.26 6.86 18.85
C GLU A 153 -0.17 6.72 17.79
N ASN A 154 -0.45 5.95 16.74
CA ASN A 154 0.42 5.80 15.58
C ASN A 154 0.29 7.03 14.67
N GLU A 155 1.40 7.75 14.47
CA GLU A 155 1.42 8.98 13.68
C GLU A 155 1.07 8.74 12.21
N PHE A 156 1.46 7.60 11.64
CA PHE A 156 1.21 7.27 10.24
C PHE A 156 -0.29 7.15 9.92
N ASP A 157 -1.09 6.70 10.89
CA ASP A 157 -2.55 6.58 10.72
C ASP A 157 -3.25 7.96 10.71
N LYS A 158 -2.53 9.06 10.97
CA LYS A 158 -3.08 10.43 10.95
C LYS A 158 -2.77 11.18 9.67
N THR A 159 -1.88 10.64 8.84
CA THR A 159 -1.25 11.42 7.78
C THR A 159 -2.10 11.48 6.51
N LEU A 160 -2.69 10.35 6.13
CA LEU A 160 -3.37 10.21 4.84
C LEU A 160 -4.77 10.86 4.88
N LYS A 161 -4.84 12.14 4.52
CA LYS A 161 -6.07 12.95 4.48
C LYS A 161 -6.72 12.88 3.10
N ASN A 162 -7.93 13.46 3.00
CA ASN A 162 -8.69 13.59 1.76
C ASN A 162 -8.88 12.27 1.02
N VAL A 163 -9.08 11.20 1.80
CA VAL A 163 -9.38 9.88 1.27
C VAL A 163 -10.88 9.73 1.14
N GLU A 164 -11.35 9.30 -0.02
CA GLU A 164 -12.76 8.95 -0.22
C GLU A 164 -12.89 7.53 -0.76
N VAL A 165 -13.79 6.74 -0.18
CA VAL A 165 -14.11 5.39 -0.65
C VAL A 165 -15.33 5.49 -1.57
N VAL A 166 -15.15 5.15 -2.84
CA VAL A 166 -16.22 5.20 -3.83
C VAL A 166 -16.85 3.82 -3.96
N THR A 167 -18.16 3.78 -3.76
CA THR A 167 -18.99 2.58 -3.91
C THR A 167 -20.06 2.82 -4.96
N LYS A 168 -20.71 1.76 -5.43
CA LYS A 168 -21.86 1.87 -6.36
C LYS A 168 -23.02 2.72 -5.82
N ASN A 169 -23.15 2.82 -4.49
CA ASN A 169 -24.26 3.52 -3.83
C ASN A 169 -23.89 4.94 -3.38
N GLY A 170 -22.63 5.35 -3.57
CA GLY A 170 -22.14 6.67 -3.20
C GLY A 170 -20.74 6.65 -2.60
N THR A 171 -20.30 7.83 -2.19
CA THR A 171 -18.95 8.07 -1.67
C THR A 171 -18.96 8.20 -0.15
N VAL A 172 -18.02 7.52 0.51
CA VAL A 172 -17.84 7.54 1.95
C VAL A 172 -16.50 8.25 2.25
N PRO A 173 -16.51 9.49 2.75
CA PRO A 173 -15.29 10.19 3.12
C PRO A 173 -14.66 9.56 4.35
N LEU A 174 -13.35 9.38 4.29
CA LEU A 174 -12.52 8.94 5.41
C LEU A 174 -11.90 10.18 6.07
N ASP A 175 -12.75 10.92 6.81
CA ASP A 175 -12.45 12.26 7.33
C ASP A 175 -12.43 12.33 8.87
N GLY A 176 -12.54 11.19 9.55
CA GLY A 176 -12.62 11.11 11.01
C GLY A 176 -13.93 11.67 11.60
N LYS A 177 -14.97 11.87 10.79
CA LYS A 177 -16.29 12.39 11.22
C LYS A 177 -17.45 11.53 10.75
N MET A 178 -17.25 10.73 9.70
CA MET A 178 -18.29 9.88 9.14
C MET A 178 -18.76 8.81 10.14
N ALA A 179 -20.00 8.91 10.62
CA ALA A 179 -20.57 7.97 11.57
C ALA A 179 -20.94 6.63 10.92
N TYR A 180 -20.75 5.53 11.65
CA TYR A 180 -21.00 4.17 11.17
C TYR A 180 -22.44 3.96 10.65
N THR A 181 -23.43 4.63 11.26
CA THR A 181 -24.84 4.56 10.84
C THR A 181 -25.05 5.17 9.45
N LYS A 182 -24.27 6.22 9.11
CA LYS A 182 -24.28 6.82 7.78
C LYS A 182 -23.56 5.93 6.77
N VAL A 183 -22.42 5.34 7.17
CA VAL A 183 -21.72 4.34 6.34
C VAL A 183 -22.68 3.23 5.98
N ARG A 184 -23.28 2.56 6.97
CA ARG A 184 -24.24 1.47 6.77
C ARG A 184 -25.42 1.86 5.87
N ARG A 185 -25.97 3.07 6.04
CA ARG A 185 -27.05 3.55 5.17
C ARG A 185 -26.63 3.69 3.70
N LEU A 186 -25.37 4.06 3.45
CA LEU A 186 -24.83 4.20 2.08
C LEU A 186 -24.46 2.85 1.48
N VAL A 187 -23.70 2.03 2.22
CA VAL A 187 -23.09 0.82 1.66
C VAL A 187 -23.97 -0.43 1.81
N GLY A 188 -25.02 -0.37 2.62
CA GLY A 188 -25.92 -1.49 2.92
C GLY A 188 -25.59 -2.19 4.25
N GLU A 189 -26.36 -3.23 4.56
CA GLU A 189 -26.10 -4.06 5.74
C GLU A 189 -24.92 -5.01 5.49
N PRO A 190 -23.99 -5.14 6.43
CA PRO A 190 -22.90 -6.11 6.32
C PRO A 190 -23.38 -7.54 6.53
N GLU A 191 -22.64 -8.49 5.96
CA GLU A 191 -22.84 -9.91 6.24
C GLU A 191 -22.43 -10.28 7.67
N GLN A 192 -21.38 -9.64 8.17
CA GLN A 192 -20.93 -9.80 9.55
C GLN A 192 -20.53 -8.45 10.15
N GLU A 193 -20.85 -8.26 11.42
CA GLU A 193 -20.45 -7.11 12.21
C GLU A 193 -19.79 -7.59 13.49
N THR A 194 -18.62 -7.05 13.81
CA THR A 194 -17.96 -7.28 15.10
C THR A 194 -17.28 -6.00 15.55
N ASP A 195 -17.67 -5.49 16.71
CA ASP A 195 -17.10 -4.30 17.36
C ASP A 195 -17.06 -3.05 16.45
N GLY A 196 -18.04 -2.90 15.55
CA GLY A 196 -18.13 -1.79 14.59
C GLY A 196 -17.31 -2.02 13.31
N ARG A 197 -16.76 -3.21 13.07
CA ARG A 197 -16.16 -3.60 11.79
C ARG A 197 -17.20 -4.30 10.93
N PHE A 198 -17.44 -3.76 9.74
CA PHE A 198 -18.45 -4.27 8.80
C PHE A 198 -17.77 -5.10 7.72
N ILE A 199 -18.14 -6.37 7.63
CA ILE A 199 -17.56 -7.33 6.70
C ILE A 199 -18.56 -7.59 5.56
N TYR A 200 -18.05 -7.50 4.34
CA TYR A 200 -18.77 -7.77 3.10
C TYR A 200 -17.93 -8.70 2.24
N ASN A 201 -18.54 -9.71 1.65
CA ASN A 201 -17.88 -10.57 0.67
C ASN A 201 -18.51 -10.29 -0.70
N ASP A 202 -17.71 -10.36 -1.76
CA ASP A 202 -18.23 -10.31 -3.12
C ASP A 202 -18.12 -11.67 -3.83
N ASP A 203 -18.83 -11.80 -4.94
CA ASP A 203 -18.88 -13.02 -5.74
C ASP A 203 -17.53 -13.38 -6.37
N ALA A 204 -16.60 -12.42 -6.46
CA ALA A 204 -15.23 -12.64 -6.94
C ALA A 204 -14.30 -13.14 -5.81
N GLY A 205 -14.80 -13.23 -4.58
CA GLY A 205 -14.07 -13.74 -3.42
C GLY A 205 -13.22 -12.69 -2.70
N TYR A 206 -13.41 -11.40 -2.99
CA TYR A 206 -12.82 -10.34 -2.18
C TYR A 206 -13.63 -10.16 -0.91
N LYS A 207 -12.92 -9.92 0.19
CA LYS A 207 -13.51 -9.61 1.49
C LYS A 207 -13.14 -8.19 1.87
N ASN A 208 -14.15 -7.34 1.96
CA ASN A 208 -14.02 -5.95 2.32
C ASN A 208 -14.38 -5.77 3.80
N MET A 209 -13.52 -5.08 4.54
CA MET A 209 -13.82 -4.65 5.90
C MET A 209 -13.88 -3.12 5.93
N LEU A 210 -14.98 -2.55 6.39
CA LEU A 210 -15.05 -1.13 6.75
C LEU A 210 -14.87 -1.01 8.27
N ASP A 211 -13.80 -0.36 8.72
CA ASP A 211 -13.50 -0.16 10.13
C ASP A 211 -14.24 1.06 10.68
N CYS A 212 -15.36 0.80 11.34
CA CYS A 212 -16.11 1.82 12.08
C CYS A 212 -16.06 1.59 13.59
N CYS A 213 -14.94 1.09 14.13
CA CYS A 213 -14.89 0.50 15.47
C CYS A 213 -15.57 1.34 16.56
N ASN A 214 -16.41 0.66 17.35
CA ASN A 214 -17.34 1.29 18.27
C ASN A 214 -16.77 1.46 19.69
N GLU A 215 -15.78 0.66 20.08
CA GLU A 215 -15.47 0.41 21.50
C GLU A 215 -15.00 1.64 22.28
N ASN A 216 -14.43 2.66 21.64
CA ASN A 216 -13.87 3.82 22.36
C ASN A 216 -14.14 5.20 21.72
N ARG A 217 -14.79 5.29 20.55
CA ARG A 217 -14.75 6.51 19.71
C ARG A 217 -16.04 6.83 18.95
N SER A 218 -17.20 6.43 19.49
CA SER A 218 -18.53 6.80 18.95
C SER A 218 -18.86 6.22 17.55
N GLY A 219 -18.20 5.14 17.14
CA GLY A 219 -18.47 4.45 15.88
C GLY A 219 -18.25 5.36 14.66
N ILE A 220 -17.02 5.81 14.47
CA ILE A 220 -16.61 6.63 13.33
C ILE A 220 -15.89 5.73 12.32
N PHE A 221 -16.04 6.00 11.03
CA PHE A 221 -15.31 5.35 9.95
C PHE A 221 -13.84 5.80 9.93
N ARG A 222 -12.93 4.84 10.05
CA ARG A 222 -11.49 5.07 10.28
C ARG A 222 -10.60 4.39 9.26
N GLY A 223 -11.19 3.62 8.36
CA GLY A 223 -10.44 2.97 7.30
C GLY A 223 -11.18 1.80 6.71
N PHE A 224 -10.54 1.18 5.74
CA PHE A 224 -11.03 -0.04 5.12
C PHE A 224 -9.86 -0.97 4.82
N SER A 225 -10.18 -2.24 4.69
CA SER A 225 -9.26 -3.22 4.14
C SER A 225 -9.93 -4.11 3.12
N ILE A 226 -9.12 -4.64 2.21
CA ILE A 226 -9.56 -5.56 1.17
C ILE A 226 -8.63 -6.76 1.23
N GLU A 227 -9.18 -7.91 1.56
CA GLU A 227 -8.52 -9.22 1.44
C GLU A 227 -8.89 -9.81 0.08
N TYR A 228 -7.88 -10.20 -0.69
CA TYR A 228 -8.03 -10.65 -2.06
C TYR A 228 -8.33 -12.15 -2.09
N PRO A 229 -9.05 -12.64 -3.12
CA PRO A 229 -9.25 -14.07 -3.29
C PRO A 229 -7.92 -14.80 -3.39
N ASN A 230 -7.86 -15.99 -2.79
CA ASN A 230 -6.70 -16.87 -2.93
C ASN A 230 -6.59 -17.34 -4.39
N LYS A 231 -5.71 -16.70 -5.15
CA LYS A 231 -5.26 -17.15 -6.49
C LYS A 231 -4.30 -18.33 -6.38
#